data_AF-A0A662RPZ1-F1
#
_entry.id   AF-A0A662RPZ1-F1
#
_cell.length_a   1.000
_cell.length_b   1.000
_cell.length_c   1.000
_cell.angle_alpha   90.00
_cell.angle_beta   90.00
_cell.angle_gamma   90.00
#
_symmetry.space_group_name_H-M   'P 1'
#
loop_
_entity.id
_entity.type
_entity.pdbx_description
1 polymer ?
#
loop_
_entity_poly.entity_id
_entity_poly.type
_entity_poly.pdbx_seq_one_letter_code
_entity_poly.pdbx_strand_id
1 'polypeptide(L)'
;MVKGPERGLDLGYDAKTITNRIKKYVTKESTEEDLKIKVESWIQEVIPKFFEPGKEPEVAYEHRTTISGKKEDALYGTVIIEYKAPKKLAKDSEFIKAKEQIIEYIKEEAGGKAENFGKFFGVILDGYKISFVRLRRNQWVVNEPTELSEESVYRLLEAIIALKRKAIDADFLLTDFGPESETSEKVISVLYEAMEKSKSSRTEMLFLDWKRVFSQVCAYSPSKLEGMVEHYGVAKGKNKKVDVEKLMFAVHTYYTLVMKLLTSEVISFFNPVFGSPLQRIESAYYRSREDLRAELLDLEEGGIIAKIGIRNFLEADYFAWYLDEWNEDVVKGVMEIVRKLWDYDPATVELEPDRVKDLFKRLYQNLVPKRVRHDLGEYFTPDWLAELVLKEVEYDGDLERRVLDPACGSGTFLVLAIKEAKNYAEEHFVTDKSELLRKIVGKNSQMG
;
A
#
# COMPACT_ATOMS: atom_id res chain seq x y z
N MET A 1 -14.81 -11.44 -36.43
CA MET A 1 -15.70 -10.71 -35.49
C MET A 1 -14.84 -10.26 -34.33
N VAL A 2 -14.51 -8.97 -34.30
CA VAL A 2 -13.74 -8.35 -33.23
C VAL A 2 -14.63 -8.34 -31.99
N LYS A 3 -14.26 -9.11 -30.95
CA LYS A 3 -14.86 -8.92 -29.62
C LYS A 3 -14.49 -7.50 -29.18
N GLY A 4 -15.50 -6.67 -28.91
CA GLY A 4 -15.31 -5.32 -28.41
C GLY A 4 -14.57 -5.31 -27.06
N PRO A 5 -14.15 -4.13 -26.58
CA PRO A 5 -13.37 -4.01 -25.35
C PRO A 5 -14.17 -4.64 -24.21
N GLU A 6 -13.53 -5.52 -23.44
CA GLU A 6 -14.09 -5.99 -22.18
C GLU A 6 -14.36 -4.76 -21.32
N ARG A 7 -15.65 -4.42 -21.13
CA ARG A 7 -16.11 -3.47 -20.11
C ARG A 7 -15.92 -4.14 -18.75
N GLY A 8 -14.69 -4.31 -18.31
CA GLY A 8 -14.36 -5.02 -17.08
C GLY A 8 -13.54 -4.11 -16.18
N LEU A 9 -14.08 -3.82 -14.99
CA LEU A 9 -13.35 -3.24 -13.85
C LEU A 9 -12.95 -1.76 -13.95
N ASP A 10 -13.92 -0.87 -14.14
CA ASP A 10 -13.72 0.57 -13.89
C ASP A 10 -14.58 0.99 -12.68
N LEU A 11 -13.98 0.91 -11.49
CA LEU A 11 -14.63 1.30 -10.24
C LEU A 11 -15.04 2.78 -10.22
N GLY A 12 -14.30 3.65 -10.93
CA GLY A 12 -14.63 5.06 -11.07
C GLY A 12 -15.91 5.27 -11.89
N TYR A 13 -16.02 4.56 -13.02
CA TYR A 13 -17.23 4.56 -13.84
C TYR A 13 -18.44 3.97 -13.10
N ASP A 14 -18.25 2.88 -12.36
CA ASP A 14 -19.30 2.25 -11.54
C ASP A 14 -19.75 3.19 -10.41
N ALA A 15 -18.81 3.83 -9.69
CA ALA A 15 -19.12 4.81 -8.64
C ALA A 15 -19.91 6.01 -9.19
N LYS A 16 -19.50 6.54 -10.35
CA LYS A 16 -20.24 7.59 -11.05
C LYS A 16 -21.64 7.15 -11.46
N THR A 17 -21.78 5.93 -11.96
CA THR A 17 -23.07 5.36 -12.36
C THR A 17 -24.01 5.23 -11.17
N ILE A 18 -23.53 4.67 -10.05
CA ILE A 18 -24.30 4.53 -8.81
C ILE A 18 -24.68 5.91 -8.25
N THR A 19 -23.74 6.85 -8.17
CA THR A 19 -24.01 8.22 -7.70
C THR A 19 -25.15 8.87 -8.48
N ASN A 20 -25.13 8.75 -9.81
CA ASN A 20 -26.18 9.29 -10.67
C ASN A 20 -27.52 8.57 -10.51
N ARG A 21 -27.52 7.26 -10.26
CA ARG A 21 -28.73 6.48 -9.97
C ARG A 21 -29.35 6.89 -8.64
N ILE A 22 -28.55 7.04 -7.58
CA ILE A 22 -29.00 7.52 -6.27
C ILE A 22 -29.63 8.91 -6.41
N LYS A 23 -28.92 9.86 -7.03
CA LYS A 23 -29.43 11.24 -7.21
C LYS A 23 -30.73 11.32 -8.01
N LYS A 24 -30.96 10.40 -8.95
CA LYS A 24 -32.20 10.33 -9.74
C LYS A 24 -33.35 9.65 -8.99
N TYR A 25 -33.04 8.67 -8.15
CA TYR A 25 -34.05 7.87 -7.45
C TYR A 25 -34.53 8.52 -6.15
N VAL A 26 -33.62 9.13 -5.39
CA VAL A 26 -33.93 9.62 -4.05
C VAL A 26 -34.80 10.87 -4.12
N THR A 27 -36.03 10.75 -3.63
CA THR A 27 -36.94 11.87 -3.41
C THR A 27 -37.13 12.11 -1.92
N LYS A 28 -37.76 13.23 -1.54
CA LYS A 28 -38.11 13.49 -0.13
C LYS A 28 -39.10 12.47 0.46
N GLU A 29 -39.79 11.71 -0.38
CA GLU A 29 -40.86 10.77 0.03
C GLU A 29 -40.35 9.33 0.15
N SER A 30 -39.13 9.05 -0.31
CA SER A 30 -38.53 7.72 -0.16
C SER A 30 -38.35 7.37 1.31
N THR A 31 -38.65 6.13 1.69
CA THR A 31 -38.37 5.64 3.04
C THR A 31 -36.90 5.21 3.19
N GLU A 32 -36.47 4.99 4.43
CA GLU A 32 -35.15 4.40 4.73
C GLU A 32 -34.99 3.03 4.05
N GLU A 33 -36.05 2.22 4.05
CA GLU A 33 -36.08 0.89 3.44
C GLU A 33 -36.01 0.96 1.91
N ASP A 34 -36.74 1.89 1.28
CA ASP A 34 -36.69 2.09 -0.18
C ASP A 34 -35.28 2.47 -0.65
N LEU A 35 -34.62 3.35 0.11
CA LEU A 35 -33.24 3.77 -0.14
C LEU A 35 -32.29 2.56 -0.03
N LYS A 36 -32.35 1.83 1.09
CA LYS A 36 -31.53 0.64 1.33
C LYS A 36 -31.66 -0.35 0.17
N ILE A 37 -32.87 -0.79 -0.14
CA ILE A 37 -33.12 -1.80 -1.19
C ILE A 37 -32.52 -1.39 -2.53
N LYS A 38 -32.68 -0.12 -2.93
CA LYS A 38 -32.15 0.33 -4.23
C LYS A 38 -30.64 0.49 -4.24
N VAL A 39 -30.06 1.14 -3.23
CA VAL A 39 -28.62 1.35 -3.17
C VAL A 39 -27.91 -0.02 -3.12
N GLU A 40 -28.37 -0.92 -2.25
CA GLU A 40 -27.84 -2.28 -2.15
C GLU A 40 -27.95 -3.04 -3.48
N SER A 41 -29.09 -2.94 -4.18
CA SER A 41 -29.23 -3.57 -5.51
C SER A 41 -28.17 -3.11 -6.51
N TRP A 42 -27.78 -1.83 -6.48
CA TRP A 42 -26.76 -1.32 -7.38
C TRP A 42 -25.35 -1.66 -6.93
N ILE A 43 -25.09 -1.70 -5.62
CA ILE A 43 -23.84 -2.22 -5.07
C ILE A 43 -23.68 -3.68 -5.52
N GLN A 44 -24.71 -4.50 -5.39
CA GLN A 44 -24.72 -5.91 -5.80
C GLN A 44 -24.59 -6.13 -7.32
N GLU A 45 -24.92 -5.14 -8.17
CA GLU A 45 -24.60 -5.20 -9.60
C GLU A 45 -23.10 -5.02 -9.87
N VAL A 46 -22.38 -4.33 -8.98
CA VAL A 46 -20.97 -3.94 -9.14
C VAL A 46 -20.04 -4.90 -8.44
N ILE A 47 -20.31 -5.24 -7.18
CA ILE A 47 -19.41 -6.03 -6.33
C ILE A 47 -18.99 -7.34 -7.02
N PRO A 48 -19.88 -8.20 -7.55
CA PRO A 48 -19.48 -9.48 -8.15
C PRO A 48 -18.52 -9.34 -9.34
N LYS A 49 -18.46 -8.17 -10.00
CA LYS A 49 -17.49 -7.93 -11.09
C LYS A 49 -16.04 -8.05 -10.58
N PHE A 50 -15.79 -7.67 -9.33
CA PHE A 50 -14.46 -7.60 -8.72
C PHE A 50 -14.05 -8.89 -7.98
N PHE A 51 -14.87 -9.93 -8.04
CA PHE A 51 -14.64 -11.20 -7.36
C PHE A 51 -14.71 -12.36 -8.35
N GLU A 52 -13.99 -13.45 -8.07
CA GLU A 52 -14.24 -14.69 -8.79
C GLU A 52 -15.65 -15.18 -8.45
N PRO A 53 -16.39 -15.77 -9.40
CA PRO A 53 -17.75 -16.23 -9.14
C PRO A 53 -17.84 -17.13 -7.90
N GLY A 54 -18.66 -16.75 -6.92
CA GLY A 54 -18.84 -17.46 -5.65
C GLY A 54 -17.83 -17.09 -4.56
N LYS A 55 -17.00 -16.06 -4.76
CA LYS A 55 -16.08 -15.50 -3.76
C LYS A 55 -16.42 -14.08 -3.33
N GLU A 56 -17.47 -13.49 -3.90
CA GLU A 56 -18.04 -12.22 -3.45
C GLU A 56 -18.42 -12.26 -1.96
N PRO A 57 -18.28 -11.15 -1.22
CA PRO A 57 -18.67 -11.10 0.18
C PRO A 57 -20.17 -11.38 0.30
N GLU A 58 -20.53 -12.38 1.10
CA GLU A 58 -21.92 -12.56 1.49
C GLU A 58 -22.36 -11.34 2.30
N VAL A 59 -23.53 -10.80 1.93
CA VAL A 59 -24.13 -9.68 2.66
C VAL A 59 -25.08 -10.21 3.70
N ALA A 60 -24.77 -9.92 4.95
CA ALA A 60 -25.72 -10.11 6.03
C ALA A 60 -26.62 -8.87 6.08
N TYR A 61 -27.81 -8.99 5.49
CA TYR A 61 -28.89 -8.04 5.75
C TYR A 61 -29.48 -8.32 7.11
N GLU A 62 -29.95 -7.26 7.76
CA GLU A 62 -30.80 -7.44 8.94
C GLU A 62 -30.09 -8.17 10.09
N HIS A 63 -28.74 -8.08 10.15
CA HIS A 63 -27.94 -8.78 11.14
C HIS A 63 -28.34 -8.31 12.53
N ARG A 64 -28.84 -9.23 13.36
CA ARG A 64 -29.20 -8.93 14.73
C ARG A 64 -27.97 -9.07 15.59
N THR A 65 -27.54 -7.94 16.12
CA THR A 65 -26.53 -7.87 17.17
C THR A 65 -26.90 -8.80 18.32
N THR A 66 -25.93 -9.61 18.76
CA THR A 66 -26.17 -10.69 19.74
C THR A 66 -26.50 -10.17 21.14
N ILE A 67 -26.15 -8.91 21.43
CA ILE A 67 -26.23 -8.31 22.76
C ILE A 67 -27.37 -7.29 22.84
N SER A 68 -27.46 -6.34 21.91
CA SER A 68 -28.49 -5.29 21.95
C SER A 68 -29.80 -5.65 21.23
N GLY A 69 -29.81 -6.68 20.37
CA GLY A 69 -30.97 -7.07 19.56
C GLY A 69 -31.35 -6.04 18.48
N LYS A 70 -30.52 -4.99 18.31
CA LYS A 70 -30.65 -4.01 17.23
C LYS A 70 -30.19 -4.62 15.91
N LYS A 71 -30.71 -4.08 14.83
CA LYS A 71 -30.66 -4.64 13.48
C LYS A 71 -29.76 -3.75 12.62
N GLU A 72 -28.66 -4.31 12.14
CA GLU A 72 -27.81 -3.65 11.15
C GLU A 72 -28.49 -3.69 9.79
N ASP A 73 -28.33 -2.64 8.99
CA ASP A 73 -28.98 -2.58 7.69
C ASP A 73 -28.28 -3.47 6.66
N ALA A 74 -26.95 -3.34 6.53
CA ALA A 74 -26.13 -4.19 5.71
C ALA A 74 -24.71 -4.34 6.26
N LEU A 75 -24.25 -5.59 6.38
CA LEU A 75 -22.89 -5.95 6.73
C LEU A 75 -22.23 -6.71 5.57
N TYR A 76 -21.18 -6.11 5.01
CA TYR A 76 -20.28 -6.74 4.06
C TYR A 76 -18.98 -7.05 4.78
N GLY A 77 -18.72 -8.29 5.20
CA GLY A 77 -17.48 -8.64 5.90
C GLY A 77 -17.20 -7.74 7.13
N THR A 78 -16.30 -6.75 7.00
CA THR A 78 -16.02 -5.74 8.04
C THR A 78 -16.49 -4.32 7.69
N VAL A 79 -17.25 -4.13 6.61
CA VAL A 79 -17.91 -2.88 6.24
C VAL A 79 -19.37 -2.92 6.69
N ILE A 80 -19.74 -1.97 7.54
CA ILE A 80 -21.11 -1.79 8.02
C ILE A 80 -21.70 -0.56 7.36
N ILE A 81 -22.85 -0.70 6.73
CA ILE A 81 -23.61 0.42 6.14
C ILE A 81 -24.86 0.63 6.97
N GLU A 82 -25.00 1.84 7.51
CA GLU A 82 -26.18 2.32 8.23
C GLU A 82 -26.96 3.29 7.35
N TYR A 83 -28.14 2.89 6.93
CA TYR A 83 -29.03 3.71 6.12
C TYR A 83 -29.89 4.60 7.02
N LYS A 84 -30.17 5.81 6.53
CA LYS A 84 -31.09 6.75 7.17
C LYS A 84 -32.10 7.26 6.16
N ALA A 85 -33.30 7.57 6.64
CA ALA A 85 -34.32 8.22 5.80
C ALA A 85 -33.77 9.48 5.09
N PRO A 86 -34.21 9.80 3.87
CA PRO A 86 -33.62 10.88 3.10
C PRO A 86 -33.58 12.24 3.81
N LYS A 87 -32.44 12.92 3.73
CA LYS A 87 -32.11 14.21 4.39
C LYS A 87 -32.04 14.18 5.92
N LYS A 88 -32.11 13.01 6.54
CA LYS A 88 -32.05 12.88 8.00
C LYS A 88 -30.69 13.31 8.56
N LEU A 89 -29.60 13.15 7.79
CA LEU A 89 -28.26 13.61 8.16
C LEU A 89 -28.05 15.12 8.04
N ALA A 90 -29.07 15.89 7.62
CA ALA A 90 -29.04 17.35 7.69
C ALA A 90 -29.27 17.87 9.13
N LYS A 91 -29.72 17.01 10.06
CA LYS A 91 -29.91 17.34 11.47
C LYS A 91 -28.80 16.73 12.32
N ASP A 92 -28.03 17.55 13.03
CA ASP A 92 -26.91 17.11 13.86
C ASP A 92 -27.31 16.05 14.90
N SER A 93 -28.48 16.21 15.53
CA SER A 93 -29.01 15.25 16.51
C SER A 93 -29.27 13.85 15.92
N GLU A 94 -29.63 13.77 14.64
CA GLU A 94 -29.87 12.49 13.96
C GLU A 94 -28.54 11.87 13.51
N PHE A 95 -27.59 12.71 13.10
CA PHE A 95 -26.23 12.25 12.80
C PHE A 95 -25.51 11.69 14.03
N ILE A 96 -25.62 12.35 15.19
CA ILE A 96 -25.03 11.86 16.45
C ILE A 96 -25.58 10.47 16.80
N LYS A 97 -26.90 10.26 16.69
CA LYS A 97 -27.52 8.95 16.92
C LYS A 97 -27.01 7.89 15.94
N ALA A 98 -26.91 8.23 14.65
CA ALA A 98 -26.40 7.30 13.64
C ALA A 98 -24.92 6.92 13.91
N LYS A 99 -24.12 7.89 14.35
CA LYS A 99 -22.73 7.68 14.78
C LYS A 99 -22.64 6.75 16.00
N GLU A 100 -23.46 6.96 17.02
CA GLU A 100 -23.47 6.09 18.20
C GLU A 100 -23.87 4.66 17.83
N GLN A 101 -24.90 4.54 17.00
CA GLN A 101 -25.41 3.25 16.53
C GLN A 101 -24.36 2.45 15.76
N ILE A 102 -23.69 3.06 14.77
CA ILE A 102 -22.67 2.34 13.99
C ILE A 102 -21.43 1.99 14.81
N ILE A 103 -21.08 2.80 15.82
CA ILE A 103 -19.99 2.47 16.75
C ILE A 103 -20.36 1.28 17.65
N GLU A 104 -21.61 1.18 18.10
CA GLU A 104 -22.10 0.01 18.84
C GLU A 104 -21.99 -1.25 17.98
N TYR A 105 -22.46 -1.19 16.73
CA TYR A 105 -22.38 -2.28 15.76
C TYR A 105 -20.95 -2.77 15.54
N ILE A 106 -20.01 -1.85 15.28
CA ILE A 106 -18.59 -2.22 15.12
C ILE A 106 -18.04 -2.93 16.37
N LYS A 107 -18.38 -2.45 17.58
CA LYS A 107 -17.89 -3.06 18.82
C LYS A 107 -18.43 -4.48 19.00
N GLU A 108 -19.69 -4.69 18.65
CA GLU A 108 -20.36 -5.99 18.74
C GLU A 108 -19.78 -6.98 17.72
N GLU A 109 -19.69 -6.60 16.44
CA GLU A 109 -19.13 -7.44 15.37
C GLU A 109 -17.64 -7.76 15.57
N ALA A 110 -16.90 -6.86 16.20
CA ALA A 110 -15.51 -7.11 16.59
C ALA A 110 -15.35 -8.05 17.81
N GLY A 111 -16.46 -8.58 18.34
CA GLY A 111 -16.49 -9.46 19.52
C GLY A 111 -16.14 -8.75 20.83
N GLY A 112 -16.34 -7.43 20.90
CA GLY A 112 -16.01 -6.60 22.07
C GLY A 112 -14.52 -6.41 22.31
N LYS A 113 -13.64 -6.94 21.45
CA LYS A 113 -12.19 -6.85 21.59
C LYS A 113 -11.67 -5.56 20.95
N ALA A 114 -11.12 -4.65 21.76
CA ALA A 114 -10.67 -3.34 21.29
C ALA A 114 -9.63 -3.41 20.16
N GLU A 115 -8.77 -4.42 20.16
CA GLU A 115 -7.79 -4.70 19.10
C GLU A 115 -8.41 -4.99 17.72
N ASN A 116 -9.69 -5.38 17.67
CA ASN A 116 -10.40 -5.70 16.43
C ASN A 116 -11.23 -4.54 15.88
N PHE A 117 -11.50 -3.50 16.67
CA PHE A 117 -12.36 -2.39 16.27
C PHE A 117 -11.83 -1.65 15.03
N GLY A 118 -10.50 -1.55 14.90
CA GLY A 118 -9.85 -0.93 13.74
C GLY A 118 -10.08 -1.67 12.43
N LYS A 119 -10.50 -2.93 12.45
CA LYS A 119 -10.72 -3.73 11.23
C LYS A 119 -12.01 -3.36 10.49
N PHE A 120 -12.90 -2.61 11.15
CA PHE A 120 -14.21 -2.28 10.61
C PHE A 120 -14.27 -0.89 10.00
N PHE A 121 -15.08 -0.76 8.97
CA PHE A 121 -15.40 0.50 8.31
C PHE A 121 -16.90 0.78 8.39
N GLY A 122 -17.27 1.85 9.07
CA GLY A 122 -18.66 2.29 9.13
C GLY A 122 -18.97 3.31 8.05
N VAL A 123 -20.12 3.15 7.40
CA VAL A 123 -20.69 4.12 6.44
C VAL A 123 -22.09 4.50 6.91
N ILE A 124 -22.38 5.80 6.98
CA ILE A 124 -23.72 6.32 7.26
C ILE A 124 -24.23 7.03 6.03
N LEU A 125 -25.39 6.66 5.49
CA LEU A 125 -25.90 7.14 4.20
C LEU A 125 -27.40 7.48 4.27
N ASP A 126 -27.79 8.66 3.79
CA ASP A 126 -29.21 9.03 3.64
C ASP A 126 -29.64 9.36 2.19
N GLY A 127 -28.80 8.98 1.22
CA GLY A 127 -29.06 9.23 -0.20
C GLY A 127 -28.79 10.67 -0.67
N TYR A 128 -28.62 11.63 0.24
CA TYR A 128 -28.13 12.98 -0.06
C TYR A 128 -26.75 13.23 0.53
N LYS A 129 -26.52 12.71 1.74
CA LYS A 129 -25.27 12.83 2.47
C LYS A 129 -24.73 11.46 2.86
N ILE A 130 -23.42 11.43 3.03
CA ILE A 130 -22.65 10.26 3.43
C ILE A 130 -21.58 10.68 4.43
N SER A 131 -21.35 9.82 5.42
CA SER A 131 -20.32 9.96 6.45
C SER A 131 -19.62 8.63 6.67
N PHE A 132 -18.35 8.68 7.07
CA PHE A 132 -17.50 7.52 7.29
C PHE A 132 -17.02 7.49 8.74
N VAL A 133 -16.98 6.29 9.30
CA VAL A 133 -16.57 6.02 10.69
C VAL A 133 -15.43 5.00 10.68
N ARG A 134 -14.31 5.35 11.30
CA ARG A 134 -13.17 4.45 11.56
C ARG A 134 -12.60 4.69 12.94
N LEU A 135 -11.94 3.67 13.48
CA LEU A 135 -11.04 3.85 14.61
C LEU A 135 -9.63 4.20 14.09
N ARG A 136 -9.06 5.34 14.49
CA ARG A 136 -7.65 5.68 14.25
C ARG A 136 -6.98 6.05 15.57
N ARG A 137 -5.79 5.51 15.85
CA ARG A 137 -5.03 5.78 17.09
C ARG A 137 -5.88 5.65 18.36
N ASN A 138 -6.67 4.57 18.47
CA ASN A 138 -7.62 4.32 19.57
C ASN A 138 -8.71 5.41 19.75
N GLN A 139 -8.96 6.25 18.75
CA GLN A 139 -10.03 7.25 18.76
C GLN A 139 -10.96 7.06 17.57
N TRP A 140 -12.26 7.24 17.81
CA TRP A 140 -13.27 7.20 16.75
C TRP A 140 -13.17 8.48 15.91
N VAL A 141 -12.70 8.33 14.68
CA VAL A 141 -12.68 9.38 13.67
C VAL A 141 -13.94 9.25 12.84
N VAL A 142 -14.73 10.31 12.85
CA VAL A 142 -15.98 10.39 12.09
C VAL A 142 -15.97 11.67 11.28
N ASN A 143 -16.14 11.54 9.97
CA ASN A 143 -16.23 12.70 9.10
C ASN A 143 -17.62 13.33 9.21
N GLU A 144 -17.71 14.66 9.17
CA GLU A 144 -19.00 15.33 9.07
C GLU A 144 -19.78 14.87 7.81
N PRO A 145 -21.12 14.83 7.85
CA PRO A 145 -21.91 14.40 6.70
C PRO A 145 -21.70 15.32 5.49
N THR A 146 -21.03 14.78 4.47
CA THR A 146 -20.77 15.46 3.19
C THR A 146 -21.82 15.11 2.16
N GLU A 147 -22.06 16.01 1.19
CA GLU A 147 -22.94 15.73 0.05
C GLU A 147 -22.44 14.50 -0.75
N LEU A 148 -23.37 13.67 -1.18
CA LEU A 148 -23.09 12.46 -1.96
C LEU A 148 -22.45 12.83 -3.30
N SER A 149 -21.23 12.35 -3.49
CA SER A 149 -20.38 12.58 -4.66
C SER A 149 -19.86 11.27 -5.26
N GLU A 150 -19.36 11.35 -6.50
CA GLU A 150 -18.70 10.22 -7.17
C GLU A 150 -17.55 9.67 -6.31
N GLU A 151 -16.78 10.56 -5.69
CA GLU A 151 -15.67 10.21 -4.79
C GLU A 151 -16.16 9.47 -3.53
N SER A 152 -17.25 9.94 -2.91
CA SER A 152 -17.78 9.29 -1.71
C SER A 152 -18.34 7.89 -1.98
N VAL A 153 -19.00 7.69 -3.13
CA VAL A 153 -19.48 6.37 -3.54
C VAL A 153 -18.31 5.46 -3.93
N TYR A 154 -17.28 6.02 -4.56
CA TYR A 154 -16.04 5.28 -4.83
C TYR A 154 -15.43 4.72 -3.55
N ARG A 155 -15.29 5.54 -2.50
CA ARG A 155 -14.76 5.09 -1.19
C ARG A 155 -15.61 3.99 -0.54
N LEU A 156 -16.94 4.08 -0.66
CA LEU A 156 -17.83 3.02 -0.19
C LEU A 156 -17.58 1.69 -0.92
N LEU A 157 -17.57 1.70 -2.26
CA LEU A 157 -17.36 0.49 -3.05
C LEU A 157 -15.95 -0.08 -2.86
N GLU A 158 -14.95 0.80 -2.78
CA GLU A 158 -13.55 0.45 -2.50
C GLU A 158 -13.43 -0.27 -1.16
N ALA A 159 -14.09 0.23 -0.10
CA ALA A 159 -14.07 -0.42 1.20
C ALA A 159 -14.66 -1.84 1.16
N ILE A 160 -15.74 -2.06 0.41
CA ILE A 160 -16.35 -3.39 0.26
C ILE A 160 -15.44 -4.32 -0.55
N ILE A 161 -14.85 -3.84 -1.64
CA ILE A 161 -13.95 -4.63 -2.49
C ILE A 161 -12.64 -4.98 -1.75
N ALA A 162 -12.17 -4.09 -0.88
CA ALA A 162 -10.97 -4.29 -0.08
C ALA A 162 -11.06 -5.50 0.87
N LEU A 163 -12.27 -5.97 1.23
CA LEU A 163 -12.46 -7.12 2.12
C LEU A 163 -11.86 -8.44 1.61
N LYS A 164 -11.68 -8.60 0.29
CA LYS A 164 -10.96 -9.75 -0.29
C LYS A 164 -9.46 -9.65 -0.05
N ARG A 165 -8.96 -8.43 0.01
CA ARG A 165 -7.55 -8.14 -0.18
C ARG A 165 -6.80 -8.41 1.12
N LYS A 166 -5.60 -8.97 0.99
CA LYS A 166 -4.63 -9.20 2.05
C LYS A 166 -4.25 -7.87 2.66
N ALA A 167 -4.08 -7.86 3.98
CA ALA A 167 -3.45 -6.73 4.63
C ALA A 167 -2.01 -6.56 4.14
N ILE A 168 -1.54 -5.32 4.09
CA ILE A 168 -0.13 -5.02 3.87
C ILE A 168 0.61 -5.33 5.17
N ASP A 169 1.01 -6.58 5.28
CA ASP A 169 1.76 -7.14 6.40
C ASP A 169 2.98 -7.91 5.87
N ALA A 170 4.04 -7.92 6.67
CA ALA A 170 5.30 -8.55 6.30
C ALA A 170 5.18 -10.06 6.06
N ASP A 171 4.32 -10.79 6.78
CA ASP A 171 4.17 -12.23 6.58
C ASP A 171 3.45 -12.55 5.26
N PHE A 172 2.43 -11.76 4.89
CA PHE A 172 1.77 -11.88 3.59
C PHE A 172 2.71 -11.51 2.45
N LEU A 173 3.44 -10.39 2.57
CA LEU A 173 4.41 -10.01 1.55
C LEU A 173 5.55 -11.02 1.43
N LEU A 174 6.01 -11.63 2.52
CA LEU A 174 7.02 -12.68 2.45
C LEU A 174 6.49 -13.94 1.76
N THR A 175 5.22 -14.27 1.97
CA THR A 175 4.58 -15.41 1.29
C THR A 175 4.50 -15.18 -0.22
N ASP A 176 4.15 -13.96 -0.64
CA ASP A 176 3.90 -13.65 -2.05
C ASP A 176 5.13 -13.12 -2.80
N PHE A 177 6.06 -12.46 -2.12
CA PHE A 177 7.22 -11.79 -2.70
C PHE A 177 8.55 -12.18 -2.05
N GLY A 178 8.54 -13.03 -1.02
CA GLY A 178 9.75 -13.56 -0.41
C GLY A 178 10.40 -14.66 -1.26
N PRO A 179 11.56 -15.18 -0.83
CA PRO A 179 12.39 -16.05 -1.66
C PRO A 179 11.78 -17.43 -1.99
N GLU A 180 10.81 -17.89 -1.20
CA GLU A 180 10.09 -19.15 -1.44
C GLU A 180 8.85 -18.96 -2.31
N SER A 181 8.54 -17.72 -2.72
CA SER A 181 7.36 -17.44 -3.52
C SER A 181 7.58 -17.75 -4.99
N GLU A 182 6.54 -18.30 -5.63
CA GLU A 182 6.56 -18.57 -7.07
C GLU A 182 6.76 -17.27 -7.88
N THR A 183 6.25 -16.15 -7.39
CA THR A 183 6.43 -14.83 -8.01
C THR A 183 7.90 -14.38 -7.97
N SER A 184 8.59 -14.52 -6.84
CA SER A 184 10.01 -14.12 -6.75
C SER A 184 10.88 -15.03 -7.62
N GLU A 185 10.70 -16.36 -7.55
CA GLU A 185 11.45 -17.32 -8.36
C GLU A 185 11.32 -17.02 -9.86
N LYS A 186 10.09 -16.83 -10.36
CA LYS A 186 9.83 -16.52 -11.76
C LYS A 186 10.44 -15.19 -12.18
N VAL A 187 10.15 -14.12 -11.45
CA VAL A 187 10.51 -12.77 -11.89
C VAL A 187 12.02 -12.54 -11.76
N ILE A 188 12.66 -13.02 -10.70
CA ILE A 188 14.12 -12.92 -10.54
C ILE A 188 14.81 -13.73 -11.64
N SER A 189 14.30 -14.90 -12.01
CA SER A 189 14.85 -15.70 -13.12
C SER A 189 14.75 -14.94 -14.46
N VAL A 190 13.60 -14.32 -14.74
CA VAL A 190 13.41 -13.49 -15.95
C VAL A 190 14.38 -12.32 -15.98
N LEU A 191 14.52 -11.59 -14.87
CA LEU A 191 15.45 -10.47 -14.76
C LEU A 191 16.90 -10.94 -14.91
N TYR A 192 17.28 -12.03 -14.26
CA TYR A 192 18.63 -12.58 -14.40
C TYR A 192 18.94 -12.96 -15.85
N GLU A 193 18.01 -13.62 -16.54
CA GLU A 193 18.20 -13.97 -17.95
C GLU A 193 18.25 -12.76 -18.88
N ALA A 194 17.45 -11.72 -18.61
CA ALA A 194 17.52 -10.47 -19.35
C ALA A 194 18.88 -9.77 -19.15
N MET A 195 19.45 -9.81 -17.94
CA MET A 195 20.78 -9.27 -17.63
C MET A 195 21.93 -10.12 -18.23
N GLU A 196 21.73 -11.43 -18.41
CA GLU A 196 22.71 -12.26 -19.13
C GLU A 196 22.70 -12.01 -20.64
N LYS A 197 21.53 -11.73 -21.21
CA LYS A 197 21.31 -11.53 -22.65
C LYS A 197 21.35 -10.05 -23.06
N SER A 198 21.57 -9.15 -22.10
CA SER A 198 21.47 -7.70 -22.28
C SER A 198 22.33 -7.22 -23.43
N LYS A 199 21.80 -6.30 -24.23
CA LYS A 199 22.53 -5.70 -25.36
C LYS A 199 22.68 -4.19 -25.24
N SER A 200 21.92 -3.56 -24.34
CA SER A 200 21.97 -2.13 -24.14
C SER A 200 23.25 -1.72 -23.40
N SER A 201 23.98 -0.77 -23.97
CA SER A 201 25.14 -0.15 -23.31
C SER A 201 24.74 0.56 -22.01
N ARG A 202 23.50 1.06 -21.93
CA ARG A 202 22.95 1.66 -20.72
C ARG A 202 22.74 0.60 -19.63
N THR A 203 22.21 -0.57 -19.95
CA THR A 203 22.05 -1.68 -18.99
C THR A 203 23.39 -2.08 -18.39
N GLU A 204 24.43 -2.24 -19.22
CA GLU A 204 25.78 -2.56 -18.76
C GLU A 204 26.37 -1.45 -17.87
N MET A 205 26.18 -0.18 -18.26
CA MET A 205 26.62 0.97 -17.46
C MET A 205 25.96 0.98 -16.07
N LEU A 206 24.63 0.81 -15.99
CA LEU A 206 23.89 0.80 -14.73
C LEU A 206 24.34 -0.35 -13.81
N PHE A 207 24.57 -1.54 -14.39
CA PHE A 207 25.12 -2.68 -13.64
C PHE A 207 26.52 -2.39 -13.09
N LEU A 208 27.41 -1.81 -13.90
CA LEU A 208 28.78 -1.50 -13.48
C LEU A 208 28.82 -0.42 -12.41
N ASP A 209 27.97 0.60 -12.50
CA ASP A 209 27.87 1.63 -11.48
C ASP A 209 27.30 1.08 -10.17
N TRP A 210 26.24 0.28 -10.23
CA TRP A 210 25.72 -0.44 -9.07
C TRP A 210 26.82 -1.29 -8.43
N LYS A 211 27.54 -2.08 -9.23
CA LYS A 211 28.63 -2.95 -8.77
C LYS A 211 29.72 -2.14 -8.09
N ARG A 212 30.15 -1.02 -8.68
CA ARG A 212 31.17 -0.13 -8.10
C ARG A 212 30.77 0.37 -6.72
N VAL A 213 29.55 0.88 -6.55
CA VAL A 213 29.05 1.39 -5.27
C VAL A 213 28.89 0.25 -4.27
N PHE A 214 28.25 -0.85 -4.68
CA PHE A 214 28.03 -2.02 -3.83
C PHE A 214 29.35 -2.62 -3.32
N SER A 215 30.37 -2.70 -4.17
CA SER A 215 31.70 -3.21 -3.79
C SER A 215 32.43 -2.31 -2.78
N GLN A 216 32.20 -0.99 -2.80
CA GLN A 216 32.79 -0.06 -1.83
C GLN A 216 32.19 -0.24 -0.43
N VAL A 217 30.89 -0.57 -0.35
CA VAL A 217 30.17 -0.70 0.92
C VAL A 217 30.45 -2.05 1.59
N CYS A 218 30.60 -3.14 0.83
CA CYS A 218 30.55 -4.50 1.39
C CYS A 218 31.90 -5.23 1.59
N ALA A 219 33.05 -4.54 1.53
CA ALA A 219 34.41 -5.13 1.64
C ALA A 219 34.56 -6.44 0.83
N TYR A 220 34.48 -6.29 -0.49
CA TYR A 220 33.99 -7.27 -1.47
C TYR A 220 34.87 -8.50 -1.78
N SER A 221 34.20 -9.65 -2.00
CA SER A 221 34.61 -10.71 -2.94
C SER A 221 33.37 -11.45 -3.48
N PRO A 222 33.34 -11.90 -4.76
CA PRO A 222 32.20 -12.64 -5.33
C PRO A 222 31.79 -13.88 -4.53
N SER A 223 32.77 -14.51 -3.85
CA SER A 223 32.56 -15.69 -3.00
C SER A 223 31.55 -15.46 -1.87
N LYS A 224 31.40 -14.21 -1.40
CA LYS A 224 30.42 -13.85 -0.36
C LYS A 224 28.96 -13.95 -0.84
N LEU A 225 28.74 -13.96 -2.16
CA LEU A 225 27.41 -14.03 -2.77
C LEU A 225 27.04 -15.46 -3.20
N GLU A 226 27.92 -16.45 -3.04
CA GLU A 226 27.67 -17.83 -3.51
C GLU A 226 26.41 -18.45 -2.88
N GLY A 227 26.07 -18.07 -1.65
CA GLY A 227 24.83 -18.50 -0.99
C GLY A 227 23.54 -18.09 -1.71
N MET A 228 23.59 -17.13 -2.64
CA MET A 228 22.43 -16.73 -3.47
C MET A 228 22.02 -17.82 -4.45
N VAL A 229 22.98 -18.60 -4.96
CA VAL A 229 22.75 -19.60 -6.02
C VAL A 229 21.87 -20.73 -5.51
N GLU A 230 22.14 -21.21 -4.29
CA GLU A 230 21.36 -22.25 -3.62
C GLU A 230 19.94 -21.76 -3.29
N HIS A 231 19.81 -20.48 -2.94
CA HIS A 231 18.57 -19.89 -2.45
C HIS A 231 17.51 -19.71 -3.54
N TYR A 232 17.89 -19.22 -4.73
CA TYR A 232 16.94 -18.92 -5.80
C TYR A 232 16.84 -20.00 -6.87
N GLY A 233 17.60 -21.09 -6.77
CA GLY A 233 17.50 -22.21 -7.71
C GLY A 233 17.79 -21.84 -9.18
N VAL A 234 18.33 -20.66 -9.48
CA VAL A 234 18.62 -20.16 -10.85
C VAL A 234 19.62 -21.08 -11.60
N ALA A 235 20.36 -21.91 -10.85
CA ALA A 235 21.24 -22.96 -11.36
C ALA A 235 20.61 -24.36 -11.50
N LYS A 236 19.41 -24.61 -10.97
CA LYS A 236 18.78 -25.96 -10.99
C LYS A 236 18.55 -26.38 -12.44
N GLY A 237 19.32 -27.37 -12.90
CA GLY A 237 19.25 -27.93 -14.26
C GLY A 237 20.07 -27.20 -15.32
N LYS A 238 20.82 -26.13 -14.98
CA LYS A 238 21.73 -25.45 -15.91
C LYS A 238 23.17 -25.86 -15.62
N ASN A 239 23.86 -26.51 -16.57
CA ASN A 239 25.32 -26.81 -16.50
C ASN A 239 26.21 -25.55 -16.63
N LYS A 240 25.69 -24.36 -16.30
CA LYS A 240 26.35 -23.06 -16.52
C LYS A 240 26.70 -22.44 -15.18
N LYS A 241 27.93 -21.90 -15.06
CA LYS A 241 28.35 -21.12 -13.90
C LYS A 241 27.47 -19.86 -13.80
N VAL A 242 26.80 -19.68 -12.65
CA VAL A 242 25.97 -18.51 -12.38
C VAL A 242 26.86 -17.31 -12.05
N ASP A 243 26.52 -16.16 -12.64
CA ASP A 243 27.10 -14.87 -12.28
C ASP A 243 26.36 -14.31 -11.05
N VAL A 244 26.94 -14.51 -9.88
CA VAL A 244 26.32 -14.14 -8.59
C VAL A 244 26.09 -12.64 -8.43
N GLU A 245 26.86 -11.81 -9.13
CA GLU A 245 26.70 -10.35 -9.07
C GLU A 245 25.51 -9.90 -9.90
N LYS A 246 25.35 -10.46 -11.11
CA LYS A 246 24.15 -10.24 -11.92
C LYS A 246 22.90 -10.78 -11.24
N LEU A 247 23.00 -11.91 -10.53
CA LEU A 247 21.90 -12.44 -9.73
C LEU A 247 21.52 -11.48 -8.61
N MET A 248 22.50 -10.96 -7.85
CA MET A 248 22.24 -9.96 -6.81
C MET A 248 21.61 -8.69 -7.39
N PHE A 249 22.09 -8.22 -8.54
CA PHE A 249 21.50 -7.07 -9.23
C PHE A 249 20.04 -7.31 -9.64
N ALA A 250 19.71 -8.52 -10.13
CA ALA A 250 18.33 -8.91 -10.44
C ALA A 250 17.45 -8.97 -9.17
N VAL A 251 17.97 -9.50 -8.05
CA VAL A 251 17.24 -9.53 -6.76
C VAL A 251 16.97 -8.13 -6.24
N HIS A 252 17.95 -7.23 -6.30
CA HIS A 252 17.74 -5.82 -5.93
C HIS A 252 16.75 -5.11 -6.86
N THR A 253 16.79 -5.42 -8.16
CA THR A 253 15.82 -4.89 -9.13
C THR A 253 14.40 -5.34 -8.78
N TYR A 254 14.22 -6.63 -8.53
CA TYR A 254 12.95 -7.20 -8.10
C TYR A 254 12.41 -6.54 -6.84
N TYR A 255 13.23 -6.50 -5.77
CA TYR A 255 12.87 -5.88 -4.50
C TYR A 255 12.46 -4.41 -4.67
N THR A 256 13.23 -3.64 -5.44
CA THR A 256 12.98 -2.23 -5.67
C THR A 256 11.68 -2.01 -6.45
N LEU A 257 11.40 -2.83 -7.45
CA LEU A 257 10.16 -2.74 -8.23
C LEU A 257 8.93 -3.04 -7.37
N VAL A 258 8.97 -4.09 -6.54
CA VAL A 258 7.90 -4.40 -5.57
C VAL A 258 7.69 -3.23 -4.61
N MET A 259 8.78 -2.68 -4.05
CA MET A 259 8.72 -1.55 -3.14
C MET A 259 8.12 -0.30 -3.80
N LYS A 260 8.56 0.05 -5.02
CA LYS A 260 8.06 1.22 -5.76
C LYS A 260 6.58 1.09 -6.08
N LEU A 261 6.15 -0.06 -6.60
CA LEU A 261 4.74 -0.32 -6.91
C LEU A 261 3.87 -0.24 -5.67
N LEU A 262 4.22 -0.97 -4.60
CA LEU A 262 3.47 -0.96 -3.35
C LEU A 262 3.41 0.43 -2.71
N THR A 263 4.55 1.12 -2.64
CA THR A 263 4.63 2.49 -2.10
C THR A 263 3.77 3.45 -2.90
N SER A 264 3.83 3.36 -4.24
CA SER A 264 3.03 4.23 -5.12
C SER A 264 1.53 3.98 -4.96
N GLU A 265 1.12 2.73 -4.78
CA GLU A 265 -0.28 2.35 -4.52
C GLU A 265 -0.76 2.91 -3.17
N VAL A 266 0.02 2.69 -2.10
CA VAL A 266 -0.28 3.22 -0.77
C VAL A 266 -0.37 4.74 -0.78
N ILE A 267 0.54 5.43 -1.47
CA ILE A 267 0.49 6.90 -1.58
C ILE A 267 -0.73 7.36 -2.37
N SER A 268 -1.10 6.65 -3.44
CA SER A 268 -2.31 6.98 -4.21
C SER A 268 -3.59 6.81 -3.42
N PHE A 269 -3.65 5.82 -2.52
CA PHE A 269 -4.78 5.65 -1.62
C PHE A 269 -5.00 6.88 -0.72
N PHE A 270 -3.91 7.48 -0.22
CA PHE A 270 -3.99 8.74 0.53
C PHE A 270 -4.14 9.99 -0.35
N ASN A 271 -4.00 9.86 -1.67
CA ASN A 271 -4.13 10.95 -2.63
C ASN A 271 -4.98 10.52 -3.86
N PRO A 272 -6.30 10.28 -3.69
CA PRO A 272 -7.14 9.62 -4.71
C PRO A 272 -7.18 10.33 -6.07
N VAL A 273 -6.87 11.63 -6.11
CA VAL A 273 -6.82 12.44 -7.33
C VAL A 273 -5.85 11.88 -8.39
N PHE A 274 -4.83 11.12 -7.98
CA PHE A 274 -3.86 10.53 -8.90
C PHE A 274 -4.28 9.16 -9.46
N GLY A 275 -5.34 8.54 -8.90
CA GLY A 275 -5.76 7.18 -9.22
C GLY A 275 -4.74 6.11 -8.84
N SER A 276 -5.14 4.83 -8.91
CA SER A 276 -4.27 3.68 -8.62
C SER A 276 -3.19 3.50 -9.70
N PRO A 277 -1.89 3.56 -9.35
CA PRO A 277 -0.80 3.19 -10.25
C PRO A 277 -0.93 1.77 -10.78
N LEU A 278 -1.34 0.79 -9.96
CA LEU A 278 -1.52 -0.59 -10.40
C LEU A 278 -2.59 -0.68 -11.50
N GLN A 279 -3.71 0.03 -11.34
CA GLN A 279 -4.76 0.09 -12.35
C GLN A 279 -4.30 0.77 -13.64
N ARG A 280 -3.53 1.87 -13.55
CA ARG A 280 -2.98 2.54 -14.74
C ARG A 280 -2.06 1.63 -15.53
N ILE A 281 -1.16 0.93 -14.84
CA ILE A 281 -0.21 -0.03 -15.44
C ILE A 281 -0.96 -1.20 -16.09
N GLU A 282 -1.93 -1.79 -15.40
CA GLU A 282 -2.73 -2.88 -15.98
C GLU A 282 -3.55 -2.42 -17.20
N SER A 283 -4.17 -1.25 -17.12
CA SER A 283 -4.90 -0.67 -18.25
C SER A 283 -3.98 -0.37 -19.43
N ALA A 284 -2.74 0.05 -19.16
CA ALA A 284 -1.73 0.28 -20.19
C ALA A 284 -1.27 -1.03 -20.84
N TYR A 285 -1.13 -2.11 -20.08
CA TYR A 285 -0.81 -3.45 -20.60
C TYR A 285 -1.81 -3.93 -21.65
N TYR A 286 -3.11 -3.65 -21.48
CA TYR A 286 -4.14 -4.01 -22.46
C TYR A 286 -4.21 -3.05 -23.67
N ARG A 287 -3.64 -1.85 -23.57
CA ARG A 287 -3.60 -0.87 -24.67
C ARG A 287 -2.47 -1.13 -25.64
N SER A 288 -1.22 -1.10 -25.16
CA SER A 288 -0.03 -1.31 -25.99
C SER A 288 1.21 -1.59 -25.12
N ARG A 289 2.26 -2.15 -25.73
CA ARG A 289 3.54 -2.38 -25.04
C ARG A 289 4.24 -1.06 -24.71
N GLU A 290 4.05 -0.06 -25.56
CA GLU A 290 4.60 1.29 -25.44
C GLU A 290 3.94 2.07 -24.29
N ASP A 291 2.60 2.00 -24.17
CA ASP A 291 1.85 2.63 -23.08
C ASP A 291 2.27 2.03 -21.73
N LEU A 292 2.40 0.69 -21.64
CA LEU A 292 2.86 0.04 -20.43
C LEU A 292 4.29 0.49 -20.05
N ARG A 293 5.19 0.55 -21.04
CA ARG A 293 6.56 1.03 -20.82
C ARG A 293 6.57 2.47 -20.32
N ALA A 294 5.68 3.32 -20.82
CA ALA A 294 5.57 4.71 -20.40
C ALA A 294 5.08 4.86 -18.95
N GLU A 295 4.07 4.08 -18.51
CA GLU A 295 3.62 4.10 -17.11
C GLU A 295 4.72 3.60 -16.14
N LEU A 296 5.49 2.59 -16.54
CA LEU A 296 6.62 2.10 -15.74
C LEU A 296 7.79 3.09 -15.75
N LEU A 297 8.02 3.81 -16.86
CA LEU A 297 9.00 4.90 -16.88
C LEU A 297 8.59 6.05 -15.96
N ASP A 298 7.31 6.46 -15.95
CA ASP A 298 6.76 7.43 -14.98
C ASP A 298 7.02 6.96 -13.54
N LEU A 299 6.79 5.68 -13.24
CA LEU A 299 7.09 5.09 -11.93
C LEU A 299 8.59 5.18 -11.57
N GLU A 300 9.48 4.81 -12.48
CA GLU A 300 10.93 4.83 -12.26
C GLU A 300 11.49 6.27 -12.09
N GLU A 301 10.86 7.25 -12.73
CA GLU A 301 11.15 8.69 -12.61
C GLU A 301 10.45 9.36 -11.41
N GLY A 302 9.85 8.56 -10.51
CA GLY A 302 9.29 9.01 -9.23
C GLY A 302 7.76 9.11 -9.20
N GLY A 303 7.11 9.09 -10.36
CA GLY A 303 5.66 8.93 -10.53
C GLY A 303 4.84 9.82 -9.60
N ILE A 304 3.97 9.20 -8.80
CA ILE A 304 3.13 9.91 -7.83
C ILE A 304 3.94 10.61 -6.73
N ILE A 305 5.08 10.03 -6.33
CA ILE A 305 5.92 10.55 -5.24
C ILE A 305 6.50 11.91 -5.64
N ALA A 306 7.00 12.01 -6.87
CA ALA A 306 7.45 13.27 -7.47
C ALA A 306 6.30 14.30 -7.57
N LYS A 307 5.10 13.86 -7.97
CA LYS A 307 3.90 14.71 -8.14
C LYS A 307 3.41 15.32 -6.82
N ILE A 308 3.62 14.66 -5.68
CA ILE A 308 3.34 15.21 -4.35
C ILE A 308 4.51 16.03 -3.76
N GLY A 309 5.55 16.27 -4.55
CA GLY A 309 6.68 17.13 -4.19
C GLY A 309 7.80 16.43 -3.40
N ILE A 310 7.73 15.10 -3.25
CA ILE A 310 8.80 14.32 -2.63
C ILE A 310 9.73 13.85 -3.76
N ARG A 311 10.96 14.38 -3.79
CA ARG A 311 12.00 14.00 -4.75
C ARG A 311 13.03 13.10 -4.10
N ASN A 312 13.75 12.31 -4.90
CA ASN A 312 14.82 11.42 -4.42
C ASN A 312 14.38 10.41 -3.35
N PHE A 313 13.08 10.08 -3.26
CA PHE A 313 12.59 9.08 -2.31
C PHE A 313 12.98 7.67 -2.77
N LEU A 314 12.76 7.40 -4.06
CA LEU A 314 13.07 6.16 -4.78
C LEU A 314 13.50 6.46 -6.25
N GLU A 315 13.82 7.73 -6.56
CA GLU A 315 14.21 8.20 -7.89
C GLU A 315 15.72 8.01 -8.14
N ALA A 316 16.11 7.94 -9.41
CA ALA A 316 17.51 7.85 -9.88
C ALA A 316 18.23 6.50 -9.62
N ASP A 317 17.50 5.39 -9.74
CA ASP A 317 18.04 4.08 -9.38
C ASP A 317 18.59 3.28 -10.57
N TYR A 318 19.63 2.50 -10.32
CA TYR A 318 20.25 1.58 -11.28
C TYR A 318 19.27 0.52 -11.80
N PHE A 319 18.18 0.31 -11.05
CA PHE A 319 17.23 -0.77 -11.22
C PHE A 319 16.16 -0.55 -12.30
N ALA A 320 16.13 0.61 -12.97
CA ALA A 320 15.23 0.85 -14.11
C ALA A 320 15.68 0.16 -15.43
N TRP A 321 16.82 -0.52 -15.44
CA TRP A 321 17.44 -1.13 -16.63
C TRP A 321 16.56 -2.13 -17.38
N TYR A 322 15.59 -2.76 -16.70
CA TYR A 322 14.68 -3.71 -17.34
C TYR A 322 13.82 -3.05 -18.43
N LEU A 323 13.63 -1.73 -18.39
CA LEU A 323 12.96 -0.95 -19.43
C LEU A 323 13.80 -0.80 -20.71
N ASP A 324 15.13 -0.99 -20.61
CA ASP A 324 16.05 -1.00 -21.76
C ASP A 324 16.16 -2.41 -22.39
N GLU A 325 15.84 -3.46 -21.62
CA GLU A 325 15.78 -4.86 -22.08
C GLU A 325 14.32 -5.37 -22.23
N TRP A 326 13.43 -4.49 -22.68
CA TRP A 326 11.97 -4.64 -22.65
C TRP A 326 11.40 -5.69 -23.63
N ASN A 327 11.38 -6.96 -23.21
CA ASN A 327 10.88 -8.10 -23.99
C ASN A 327 9.61 -8.74 -23.36
N GLU A 328 9.01 -9.72 -24.06
CA GLU A 328 7.80 -10.45 -23.63
C GLU A 328 7.90 -11.04 -22.22
N ASP A 329 9.04 -11.62 -21.86
CA ASP A 329 9.22 -12.30 -20.58
C ASP A 329 9.33 -11.27 -19.46
N VAL A 330 10.08 -10.18 -19.69
CA VAL A 330 10.15 -9.05 -18.75
C VAL A 330 8.77 -8.43 -18.51
N VAL A 331 7.98 -8.21 -19.56
CA VAL A 331 6.60 -7.72 -19.45
C VAL A 331 5.76 -8.65 -18.58
N LYS A 332 5.82 -9.97 -18.82
CA LYS A 332 5.07 -10.97 -18.02
C LYS A 332 5.53 -10.95 -16.56
N GLY A 333 6.83 -10.84 -16.30
CA GLY A 333 7.39 -10.76 -14.96
C GLY A 333 6.94 -9.52 -14.18
N VAL A 334 6.93 -8.35 -14.82
CA VAL A 334 6.41 -7.12 -14.19
C VAL A 334 4.91 -7.25 -13.89
N MET A 335 4.13 -7.77 -14.85
CA MET A 335 2.69 -7.95 -14.66
C MET A 335 2.34 -9.00 -13.60
N GLU A 336 3.21 -9.99 -13.36
CA GLU A 336 3.07 -10.92 -12.24
C GLU A 336 3.11 -10.19 -10.90
N ILE A 337 4.06 -9.25 -10.72
CA ILE A 337 4.14 -8.42 -9.51
C ILE A 337 2.88 -7.56 -9.37
N VAL A 338 2.49 -6.86 -10.44
CA VAL A 338 1.31 -5.96 -10.44
C VAL A 338 0.04 -6.72 -10.04
N ARG A 339 -0.20 -7.89 -10.63
CA ARG A 339 -1.36 -8.73 -10.32
C ARG A 339 -1.32 -9.26 -8.89
N LYS A 340 -0.14 -9.61 -8.38
CA LYS A 340 -0.01 -10.05 -6.99
C LYS A 340 -0.25 -8.91 -6.01
N LEU A 341 0.17 -7.69 -6.34
CA LEU A 341 -0.07 -6.50 -5.52
C LEU A 341 -1.55 -6.07 -5.51
N TRP A 342 -2.32 -6.38 -6.55
CA TRP A 342 -3.78 -6.19 -6.55
C TRP A 342 -4.50 -6.95 -5.45
N ASP A 343 -3.91 -8.05 -4.97
CA ASP A 343 -4.46 -8.80 -3.84
C ASP A 343 -4.31 -8.05 -2.51
N TYR A 344 -3.66 -6.88 -2.45
CA TYR A 344 -3.39 -6.15 -1.21
C TYR A 344 -4.26 -4.91 -1.02
N ASP A 345 -4.66 -4.65 0.22
CA ASP A 345 -5.44 -3.47 0.61
C ASP A 345 -4.55 -2.33 1.13
N PRO A 346 -4.40 -1.22 0.39
CA PRO A 346 -3.65 -0.07 0.86
C PRO A 346 -4.26 0.59 2.11
N ALA A 347 -5.55 0.40 2.40
CA ALA A 347 -6.19 0.96 3.59
C ALA A 347 -5.64 0.36 4.90
N THR A 348 -5.08 -0.84 4.87
CA THR A 348 -4.51 -1.47 6.08
C THR A 348 -3.32 -0.71 6.68
N VAL A 349 -2.59 0.06 5.87
CA VAL A 349 -1.50 0.94 6.33
C VAL A 349 -2.02 2.05 7.25
N GLU A 350 -3.23 2.54 7.00
CA GLU A 350 -3.89 3.56 7.83
C GLU A 350 -4.28 2.99 9.20
N LEU A 351 -4.77 1.75 9.20
CA LEU A 351 -5.30 1.08 10.39
C LEU A 351 -4.17 0.64 11.33
N GLU A 352 -3.04 0.19 10.77
CA GLU A 352 -1.93 -0.36 11.55
C GLU A 352 -0.55 0.20 11.09
N PRO A 353 -0.27 1.51 11.30
CA PRO A 353 0.95 2.15 10.80
C PRO A 353 2.25 1.53 11.34
N ASP A 354 2.20 0.97 12.55
CA ASP A 354 3.34 0.33 13.20
C ASP A 354 3.71 -1.02 12.55
N ARG A 355 2.76 -1.74 11.94
CA ARG A 355 3.02 -3.00 11.24
C ARG A 355 3.76 -2.81 9.91
N VAL A 356 3.70 -1.60 9.36
CA VAL A 356 4.33 -1.23 8.09
C VAL A 356 5.80 -0.83 8.26
N LYS A 357 6.23 -0.45 9.47
CA LYS A 357 7.57 0.10 9.75
C LYS A 357 8.71 -0.80 9.28
N ASP A 358 8.55 -2.11 9.41
CA ASP A 358 9.58 -3.11 9.11
C ASP A 358 9.32 -3.92 7.84
N LEU A 359 8.29 -3.54 7.06
CA LEU A 359 7.83 -4.28 5.90
C LEU A 359 8.95 -4.58 4.89
N PHE A 360 9.58 -3.52 4.40
CA PHE A 360 10.63 -3.60 3.39
C PHE A 360 11.94 -4.17 3.95
N LYS A 361 12.26 -3.85 5.21
CA LYS A 361 13.40 -4.42 5.94
C LYS A 361 13.29 -5.95 6.02
N ARG A 362 12.12 -6.47 6.44
CA ARG A 362 11.86 -7.90 6.52
C ARG A 362 11.88 -8.56 5.14
N LEU A 363 11.26 -7.94 4.13
CA LEU A 363 11.27 -8.47 2.77
C LEU A 363 12.71 -8.61 2.25
N TYR A 364 13.53 -7.56 2.36
CA TYR A 364 14.93 -7.57 1.95
C TYR A 364 15.76 -8.64 2.68
N GLN A 365 15.63 -8.71 4.01
CA GLN A 365 16.38 -9.67 4.84
C GLN A 365 16.10 -11.13 4.52
N ASN A 366 14.92 -11.42 3.95
CA ASN A 366 14.55 -12.76 3.51
C ASN A 366 14.98 -12.99 2.06
N LEU A 367 14.86 -11.98 1.19
CA LEU A 367 15.37 -12.07 -0.18
C LEU A 367 16.90 -12.24 -0.24
N VAL A 368 17.64 -11.66 0.70
CA VAL A 368 19.10 -11.85 0.80
C VAL A 368 19.39 -12.79 1.98
N PRO A 369 19.91 -14.01 1.74
CA PRO A 369 20.15 -15.00 2.79
C PRO A 369 21.01 -14.46 3.92
N LYS A 370 20.74 -14.92 5.14
CA LYS A 370 21.47 -14.51 6.35
C LYS A 370 22.99 -14.63 6.22
N ARG A 371 23.50 -15.69 5.58
CA ARG A 371 24.93 -15.90 5.34
C ARG A 371 25.51 -14.80 4.44
N VAL A 372 24.83 -14.49 3.35
CA VAL A 372 25.24 -13.42 2.43
C VAL A 372 25.25 -12.08 3.15
N ARG A 373 24.17 -11.75 3.88
CA ARG A 373 24.12 -10.51 4.69
C ARG A 373 25.22 -10.43 5.74
N HIS A 374 25.52 -11.53 6.43
CA HIS A 374 26.66 -11.58 7.36
C HIS A 374 27.97 -11.25 6.66
N ASP A 375 28.22 -11.86 5.51
CA ASP A 375 29.45 -11.68 4.77
C ASP A 375 29.58 -10.26 4.18
N LEU A 376 28.45 -9.59 3.90
CA LEU A 376 28.36 -8.17 3.51
C LEU A 376 28.48 -7.20 4.69
N GLY A 377 28.39 -7.68 5.94
CA GLY A 377 28.36 -6.83 7.14
C GLY A 377 26.98 -6.20 7.43
N GLU A 378 25.92 -6.70 6.80
CA GLU A 378 24.56 -6.17 6.90
C GLU A 378 23.79 -6.79 8.07
N TYR A 379 24.13 -6.31 9.28
CA TYR A 379 23.42 -6.63 10.51
C TYR A 379 22.49 -5.50 10.92
N PHE A 380 21.18 -5.76 10.85
CA PHE A 380 20.17 -4.79 11.23
C PHE A 380 20.03 -4.74 12.75
N THR A 381 20.12 -3.54 13.32
CA THR A 381 19.87 -3.29 14.74
C THR A 381 18.42 -3.63 15.08
N PRO A 382 18.16 -4.47 16.10
CA PRO A 382 16.81 -4.67 16.63
C PRO A 382 16.28 -3.39 17.27
N ASP A 383 14.99 -3.11 17.10
CA ASP A 383 14.37 -1.87 17.56
C ASP A 383 14.55 -1.65 19.08
N TRP A 384 14.35 -2.70 19.89
CA TRP A 384 14.53 -2.63 21.35
C TRP A 384 15.94 -2.18 21.75
N LEU A 385 16.97 -2.54 20.97
CA LEU A 385 18.35 -2.18 21.26
C LEU A 385 18.60 -0.71 20.92
N ALA A 386 18.04 -0.25 19.79
CA ALA A 386 18.13 1.15 19.41
C ALA A 386 17.35 2.05 20.37
N GLU A 387 16.16 1.62 20.83
CA GLU A 387 15.38 2.28 21.88
C GLU A 387 16.16 2.37 23.20
N LEU A 388 16.78 1.26 23.63
CA LEU A 388 17.60 1.24 24.84
C LEU A 388 18.76 2.24 24.73
N VAL A 389 19.49 2.23 23.62
CA VAL A 389 20.64 3.13 23.42
C VAL A 389 20.21 4.60 23.39
N LEU A 390 19.10 4.94 22.71
CA LEU A 390 18.57 6.32 22.71
C LEU A 390 18.21 6.78 24.12
N LYS A 391 17.66 5.88 24.95
CA LYS A 391 17.35 6.14 26.35
C LYS A 391 18.61 6.33 27.21
N GLU A 392 19.63 5.50 27.03
CA GLU A 392 20.90 5.59 27.77
C GLU A 392 21.68 6.87 27.45
N VAL A 393 21.55 7.41 26.23
CA VAL A 393 22.11 8.72 25.87
C VAL A 393 21.18 9.88 26.20
N GLU A 394 20.09 9.62 26.93
CA GLU A 394 19.10 10.60 27.38
C GLU A 394 18.55 11.46 26.24
N TYR A 395 18.33 10.86 25.07
CA TYR A 395 17.66 11.52 23.96
C TYR A 395 16.14 11.48 24.15
N ASP A 396 15.56 12.66 24.36
CA ASP A 396 14.15 12.89 24.68
C ASP A 396 13.34 13.47 23.50
N GLY A 397 13.97 13.58 22.32
CA GLY A 397 13.34 14.18 21.14
C GLY A 397 13.42 15.71 21.09
N ASP A 398 14.14 16.37 22.00
CA ASP A 398 14.33 17.83 21.96
C ASP A 398 14.82 18.29 20.57
N LEU A 399 14.03 19.16 19.95
CA LEU A 399 14.26 19.63 18.58
C LEU A 399 15.51 20.52 18.43
N GLU A 400 16.10 20.98 19.54
CA GLU A 400 17.38 21.70 19.54
C GLU A 400 18.59 20.73 19.58
N ARG A 401 18.36 19.46 19.93
CA ARG A 401 19.40 18.42 19.90
C ARG A 401 19.51 17.79 18.52
N ARG A 402 20.74 17.46 18.13
CA ARG A 402 21.05 16.86 16.81
C ARG A 402 21.58 15.46 16.99
N VAL A 403 21.01 14.51 16.25
CA VAL A 403 21.45 13.11 16.20
C VAL A 403 22.23 12.86 14.91
N LEU A 404 23.39 12.23 15.03
CA LEU A 404 24.21 11.78 13.90
C LEU A 404 24.50 10.29 14.06
N ASP A 405 24.08 9.50 13.08
CA ASP A 405 24.45 8.09 12.96
C ASP A 405 25.29 7.92 11.67
N PRO A 406 26.63 7.86 11.77
CA PRO A 406 27.52 7.79 10.62
C PRO A 406 27.54 6.42 9.94
N ALA A 407 26.89 5.41 10.54
CA ALA A 407 26.82 4.04 10.04
C ALA A 407 25.37 3.52 10.08
N CYS A 408 24.43 4.38 9.71
CA CYS A 408 23.01 4.18 10.01
C CYS A 408 22.36 2.95 9.37
N GLY A 409 22.99 2.35 8.34
CA GLY A 409 22.45 1.20 7.63
C GLY A 409 21.00 1.44 7.20
N SER A 410 20.07 0.61 7.70
CA SER A 410 18.62 0.77 7.47
C SER A 410 17.97 1.97 8.16
N GLY A 411 18.73 2.76 8.91
CA GLY A 411 18.28 3.98 9.57
C GLY A 411 17.50 3.75 10.87
N THR A 412 17.60 2.57 11.51
CA THR A 412 16.79 2.26 12.71
C THR A 412 16.92 3.31 13.82
N PHE A 413 18.14 3.74 14.13
CA PHE A 413 18.37 4.82 15.10
C PHE A 413 17.74 6.15 14.67
N LEU A 414 17.90 6.52 13.39
CA LEU A 414 17.35 7.77 12.86
C LEU A 414 15.82 7.76 12.85
N VAL A 415 15.19 6.65 12.46
CA VAL A 415 13.73 6.50 12.47
C VAL A 415 13.17 6.62 13.88
N LEU A 416 13.80 5.99 14.87
CA LEU A 416 13.39 6.11 16.27
C LEU A 416 13.66 7.51 16.83
N ALA A 417 14.79 8.14 16.49
CA ALA A 417 15.08 9.52 16.89
C ALA A 417 14.07 10.53 16.31
N ILE A 418 13.65 10.33 15.06
CA ILE A 418 12.58 11.11 14.41
C ILE A 418 11.23 10.88 15.10
N LYS A 419 10.93 9.64 15.49
CA LYS A 419 9.71 9.31 16.24
C LYS A 419 9.66 10.06 17.57
N GLU A 420 10.74 10.04 18.35
CA GLU A 420 10.80 10.80 19.61
C GLU A 420 10.72 12.31 19.39
N ALA A 421 11.38 12.84 18.36
CA ALA A 421 11.25 14.26 18.00
C ALA A 421 9.80 14.66 17.66
N LYS A 422 9.04 13.77 17.02
CA LYS A 422 7.61 13.99 16.75
C LYS A 422 6.77 13.95 18.02
N ASN A 423 7.04 13.02 18.93
CA ASN A 423 6.36 12.94 20.23
C ASN A 423 6.62 14.22 21.04
N TYR A 424 7.89 14.65 21.13
CA TYR A 424 8.29 15.89 21.80
C TYR A 424 7.54 17.10 21.23
N ALA A 425 7.47 17.20 19.89
CA ALA A 425 6.74 18.28 19.20
C ALA A 425 5.23 18.28 19.52
N GLU A 426 4.60 17.11 19.62
CA GLU A 426 3.20 16.97 20.00
C GLU A 426 2.98 17.40 21.47
N GLU A 427 3.85 16.98 22.39
CA GLU A 427 3.78 17.34 23.82
C GLU A 427 4.02 18.84 24.08
N HIS A 428 4.87 19.47 23.27
CA HIS A 428 5.21 20.90 23.39
C HIS A 428 4.39 21.80 22.45
N PHE A 429 3.33 21.28 21.83
CA PHE A 429 2.42 22.02 20.94
C PHE A 429 3.11 22.74 19.78
N VAL A 430 4.15 22.12 19.20
CA VAL A 430 4.80 22.62 17.99
C VAL A 430 3.90 22.34 16.78
N THR A 431 3.14 23.35 16.37
CA THR A 431 2.10 23.19 15.33
C THR A 431 2.60 23.38 13.89
N ASP A 432 3.71 24.10 13.68
CA ASP A 432 4.28 24.27 12.33
C ASP A 432 5.06 23.02 11.91
N LYS A 433 4.43 22.19 11.07
CA LYS A 433 5.05 21.00 10.47
C LYS A 433 6.30 21.34 9.64
N SER A 434 6.36 22.53 9.05
CA SER A 434 7.52 22.97 8.28
C SER A 434 8.69 23.28 9.19
N GLU A 435 8.43 23.88 10.35
CA GLU A 435 9.45 24.10 11.38
C GLU A 435 9.95 22.79 11.96
N LEU A 436 9.05 21.88 12.33
CA LEU A 436 9.41 20.54 12.80
C LEU A 436 10.31 19.82 11.80
N LEU A 437 9.91 19.81 10.52
CA LEU A 437 10.70 19.19 9.46
C LEU A 437 12.09 19.84 9.36
N ARG A 438 12.18 21.18 9.38
CA ARG A 438 13.46 21.92 9.33
C ARG A 438 14.38 21.54 10.48
N LYS A 439 13.86 21.44 11.71
CA LYS A 439 14.63 21.06 12.90
C LYS A 439 15.13 19.62 12.82
N ILE A 440 14.31 18.70 12.34
CA ILE A 440 14.69 17.29 12.15
C ILE A 440 15.78 17.13 11.07
N VAL A 441 15.58 17.70 9.88
CA VAL A 441 16.51 17.49 8.73
C VAL A 441 17.72 18.43 8.75
N GLY A 442 17.73 19.43 9.64
CA GLY A 442 18.83 20.39 9.77
C GLY A 442 18.99 21.36 8.59
N LYS A 443 17.91 21.67 7.86
CA LYS A 443 17.97 22.67 6.78
C LYS A 443 18.08 24.08 7.36
N ASN A 444 19.28 24.67 7.24
CA ASN A 444 19.49 26.09 7.49
C ASN A 444 18.64 26.93 6.51
N SER A 445 18.10 28.04 7.03
CA SER A 445 17.29 29.06 6.35
C SER A 445 18.04 29.85 5.26
N GLN A 446 19.04 29.27 4.62
CA GLN A 446 19.82 29.93 3.56
C GLN A 446 19.93 29.02 2.34
N MET A 447 18.88 29.02 1.53
CA MET A 447 18.96 28.91 0.07
C MET A 447 17.62 29.43 -0.45
N GLY A 448 17.65 30.68 -0.92
CA GLY A 448 16.53 31.36 -1.54
C GLY A 448 16.31 30.96 -2.99
#